data_AF-V6F3E1-F1
#
_entry.id   AF-V6F3E1-F1
#
_cell.length_a   1.000
_cell.length_b   1.000
_cell.length_c   1.000
_cell.angle_alpha   90.00
_cell.angle_beta   90.00
_cell.angle_gamma   90.00
#
_symmetry.space_group_name_H-M   'P 1'
#
loop_
_entity.id
_entity.type
_entity.pdbx_description
1 polymer ?
#
loop_
_entity_poly.entity_id
_entity_poly.type
_entity_poly.pdbx_seq_one_letter_code
_entity_poly.pdbx_strand_id
1 'polypeptide(L)'
;MESAPIPVRLTLNESTAAALAEAADDLCSACDTDHFVAALDINHRLWLTLSRIASAKAWLDPNRHLADFVVSASRTAGRGLSDDKLEALVEINREVSKRLTSGRALPPIRQRAKLAWQERGRPYGVPLERWLIAEMERQAKAH
;
A
#
# COMPACT_ATOMS: atom_id res chain seq x y z
N MET A 1 20.70 -6.08 31.53
CA MET A 1 20.93 -5.78 30.11
C MET A 1 19.79 -6.39 29.32
N GLU A 2 18.71 -5.64 29.12
CA GLU A 2 17.68 -6.06 28.15
C GLU A 2 18.30 -5.98 26.76
N SER A 3 18.31 -7.10 26.06
CA SER A 3 18.67 -7.14 24.65
C SER A 3 17.70 -6.24 23.91
N ALA A 4 18.19 -5.19 23.25
CA ALA A 4 17.32 -4.33 22.45
C ALA A 4 16.55 -5.22 21.44
N PRO A 5 15.22 -5.11 21.36
CA PRO A 5 14.44 -5.95 20.46
C PRO A 5 14.96 -5.76 19.03
N ILE A 6 15.16 -6.87 18.32
CA ILE A 6 15.62 -6.85 16.93
C ILE A 6 14.56 -6.10 16.11
N PRO A 7 14.89 -4.96 15.46
CA PRO A 7 13.90 -4.15 14.76
C PRO A 7 13.21 -4.95 13.66
N VAL A 8 11.88 -4.87 13.57
CA VAL A 8 11.13 -5.56 12.53
C VAL A 8 11.42 -4.91 11.18
N ARG A 9 12.19 -5.59 10.33
CA ARG A 9 12.50 -5.15 8.96
C ARG A 9 11.55 -5.81 7.97
N LEU A 10 10.85 -4.99 7.19
CA LEU A 10 9.99 -5.43 6.11
C LEU A 10 10.79 -5.49 4.81
N THR A 11 10.53 -6.49 3.99
CA THR A 11 11.00 -6.46 2.60
C THR A 11 10.17 -5.50 1.77
N LEU A 12 10.63 -5.17 0.55
CA LEU A 12 9.82 -4.40 -0.40
C LEU A 12 8.48 -5.08 -0.68
N ASN A 13 8.47 -6.41 -0.84
CA ASN A 13 7.22 -7.15 -1.07
C ASN A 13 6.30 -7.11 0.16
N GLU A 14 6.85 -7.24 1.38
CA GLU A 14 6.04 -7.18 2.60
C GLU A 14 5.41 -5.80 2.83
N SER A 15 6.19 -4.74 2.65
CA SER A 15 5.69 -3.35 2.76
C SER A 15 4.65 -3.03 1.68
N THR A 16 4.90 -3.42 0.43
CA THR A 16 3.97 -3.21 -0.68
C THR A 16 2.68 -4.02 -0.51
N ALA A 17 2.77 -5.30 -0.12
CA ALA A 17 1.61 -6.15 0.11
C ALA A 17 0.74 -5.62 1.26
N ALA A 18 1.37 -5.19 2.36
CA ALA A 18 0.64 -4.58 3.47
C ALA A 18 -0.04 -3.28 3.05
N ALA A 19 0.67 -2.38 2.34
CA ALA A 19 0.11 -1.09 1.91
C ALA A 19 -1.12 -1.26 1.01
N LEU A 20 -1.06 -2.19 0.05
CA LEU A 20 -2.18 -2.51 -0.84
C LEU A 20 -3.38 -3.09 -0.08
N ALA A 21 -3.12 -3.94 0.92
CA ALA A 21 -4.17 -4.52 1.75
C ALA A 21 -4.86 -3.46 2.62
N GLU A 22 -4.09 -2.59 3.28
CA GLU A 22 -4.68 -1.48 4.07
C GLU A 22 -5.48 -0.54 3.15
N ALA A 23 -4.94 -0.17 1.98
CA ALA A 23 -5.65 0.70 1.04
C ALA A 23 -6.97 0.08 0.51
N ALA A 24 -7.01 -1.24 0.31
CA ALA A 24 -8.25 -1.93 -0.06
C ALA A 24 -9.28 -1.89 1.08
N ASP A 25 -8.84 -2.12 2.32
CA ASP A 25 -9.72 -2.09 3.49
C ASP A 25 -10.24 -0.66 3.74
N ASP A 26 -9.40 0.37 3.60
CA ASP A 26 -9.79 1.78 3.74
C ASP A 26 -10.84 2.19 2.70
N LEU A 27 -10.65 1.80 1.44
CA LEU A 27 -11.62 2.06 0.37
C LEU A 27 -12.97 1.37 0.62
N CYS A 28 -12.96 0.15 1.18
CA CYS A 28 -14.18 -0.57 1.53
C CYS A 28 -14.89 -0.04 2.78
N SER A 29 -14.14 0.49 3.74
CA SER A 29 -14.66 0.83 5.06
C SER A 29 -14.98 2.32 5.24
N ALA A 30 -14.61 3.17 4.26
CA ALA A 30 -14.96 4.57 4.26
C ALA A 30 -16.48 4.78 4.39
N CYS A 31 -16.90 5.37 5.51
CA CYS A 31 -18.31 5.54 5.86
C CYS A 31 -18.85 6.94 5.56
N ASP A 32 -17.99 7.87 5.15
CA ASP A 32 -18.36 9.22 4.72
C ASP A 32 -17.44 9.71 3.59
N THR A 33 -17.79 10.88 3.05
CA THR A 33 -17.08 11.48 1.91
C THR A 33 -15.64 11.83 2.23
N ASP A 34 -15.35 12.34 3.43
CA ASP A 34 -14.01 12.80 3.79
C ASP A 34 -13.05 11.62 3.94
N HIS A 35 -13.49 10.56 4.64
CA HIS A 35 -12.75 9.31 4.73
C HIS A 35 -12.56 8.67 3.36
N PHE A 36 -13.57 8.69 2.50
CA PHE A 36 -13.49 8.11 1.16
C PHE A 36 -12.48 8.84 0.27
N VAL A 37 -12.50 10.17 0.27
CA VAL A 37 -11.54 11.00 -0.46
C VAL A 37 -10.13 10.75 0.07
N ALA A 38 -9.95 10.68 1.39
CA ALA A 38 -8.66 10.38 2.00
C ALA A 38 -8.14 8.99 1.59
N ALA A 39 -8.99 7.96 1.59
CA ALA A 39 -8.64 6.61 1.17
C ALA A 39 -8.23 6.57 -0.31
N LEU A 40 -8.96 7.28 -1.19
CA LEU A 40 -8.59 7.40 -2.60
C LEU A 40 -7.27 8.11 -2.81
N ASP A 41 -7.00 9.19 -2.07
CA ASP A 41 -5.74 9.93 -2.14
C ASP A 41 -4.55 9.07 -1.70
N ILE A 42 -4.72 8.28 -0.64
CA ILE A 42 -3.71 7.32 -0.18
C ILE A 42 -3.48 6.24 -1.23
N ASN A 43 -4.55 5.66 -1.77
CA ASN A 43 -4.45 4.66 -2.84
C ASN A 43 -3.73 5.24 -4.08
N HIS A 44 -4.08 6.46 -4.49
CA HIS A 44 -3.44 7.15 -5.60
C HIS A 44 -1.93 7.30 -5.38
N ARG A 45 -1.51 7.80 -4.22
CA ARG A 45 -0.11 7.97 -3.86
C ARG A 45 0.66 6.65 -3.79
N LEU A 46 0.03 5.62 -3.23
CA LEU A 46 0.56 4.27 -3.19
C LEU A 46 0.87 3.78 -4.62
N TRP A 47 -0.08 3.91 -5.53
CA TRP A 47 0.08 3.45 -6.91
C TRP A 47 1.05 4.28 -7.74
N LEU A 48 1.16 5.59 -7.50
CA LEU A 48 2.24 6.41 -8.08
C LEU A 48 3.62 5.91 -7.63
N THR A 49 3.75 5.59 -6.34
CA THR A 49 4.99 5.07 -5.76
C THR A 49 5.33 3.70 -6.32
N LEU A 50 4.35 2.80 -6.38
CA LEU A 50 4.51 1.46 -6.95
C LEU A 50 4.88 1.54 -8.44
N SER A 51 4.23 2.41 -9.22
CA SER A 51 4.55 2.63 -10.63
C SER A 51 5.99 3.09 -10.85
N ARG A 52 6.49 3.99 -10.00
CA ARG A 52 7.89 4.45 -10.04
C ARG A 52 8.86 3.31 -9.75
N ILE A 53 8.57 2.49 -8.74
CA ILE A 53 9.38 1.33 -8.37
C ILE A 53 9.36 0.27 -9.48
N ALA A 54 8.18 -0.04 -10.03
CA ALA A 54 8.00 -0.99 -11.12
C ALA A 54 8.71 -0.52 -12.40
N SER A 55 8.60 0.76 -12.76
CA SER A 55 9.31 1.34 -13.90
C SER A 55 10.82 1.23 -13.77
N ALA A 56 11.39 1.43 -12.58
CA ALA A 56 12.82 1.24 -12.33
C ALA A 56 13.26 -0.23 -12.51
N LYS A 57 12.32 -1.17 -12.36
CA LYS A 57 12.51 -2.62 -12.55
C LYS A 57 11.94 -3.12 -13.88
N ALA A 58 11.82 -2.25 -14.89
CA ALA A 58 11.32 -2.61 -16.22
C ALA A 58 9.92 -3.27 -16.24
N TRP A 59 9.04 -2.89 -15.30
CA TRP A 59 7.64 -3.34 -15.22
C TRP A 59 7.45 -4.86 -15.05
N LEU A 60 8.35 -5.51 -14.29
CA LEU A 60 8.23 -6.94 -13.99
C LEU A 60 6.89 -7.29 -13.31
N ASP A 61 6.45 -6.50 -12.32
CA ASP A 61 5.14 -6.61 -11.65
C ASP A 61 4.94 -5.34 -10.79
N PRO A 62 3.76 -4.67 -10.81
CA PRO A 62 2.61 -4.86 -11.70
C PRO A 62 2.86 -4.41 -13.14
N ASN A 63 1.99 -4.83 -14.07
CA ASN A 63 2.05 -4.35 -15.45
C ASN A 63 1.63 -2.87 -15.55
N ARG A 64 2.13 -2.19 -16.60
CA ARG A 64 1.92 -0.75 -16.79
C ARG A 64 0.46 -0.35 -16.97
N HIS A 65 -0.32 -1.10 -17.75
CA HIS A 65 -1.72 -0.77 -18.03
C HIS A 65 -2.60 -0.81 -16.77
N LEU A 66 -2.36 -1.80 -15.91
CA LEU A 66 -3.03 -1.93 -14.62
C LEU A 66 -2.72 -0.73 -13.72
N ALA A 67 -1.44 -0.36 -13.64
CA ALA A 67 -1.00 0.80 -12.85
C ALA A 67 -1.59 2.11 -13.38
N ASP A 68 -1.58 2.32 -14.71
CA ASP A 68 -2.16 3.50 -15.36
C ASP A 68 -3.68 3.58 -15.11
N PHE A 69 -4.40 2.45 -15.15
CA PHE A 69 -5.82 2.38 -14.81
C PHE A 69 -6.06 2.83 -13.37
N VAL A 70 -5.35 2.25 -12.40
CA VAL A 70 -5.56 2.57 -10.98
C VAL A 70 -5.21 4.03 -10.68
N VAL A 71 -4.10 4.53 -11.21
CA VAL A 71 -3.69 5.93 -11.06
C VAL A 71 -4.74 6.87 -11.67
N SER A 72 -5.27 6.54 -12.84
CA SER A 72 -6.32 7.34 -13.49
C SER A 72 -7.62 7.34 -12.67
N ALA A 73 -8.09 6.17 -12.25
CA ALA A 73 -9.34 6.01 -11.52
C ALA A 73 -9.31 6.66 -10.12
N SER A 74 -8.14 6.71 -9.47
CA SER A 74 -7.99 7.30 -8.14
C SER A 74 -7.70 8.81 -8.12
N ARG A 75 -7.47 9.45 -9.27
CA ARG A 75 -7.00 10.85 -9.35
C ARG A 75 -8.06 11.90 -8.98
N THR A 76 -9.35 11.60 -9.12
CA THR A 76 -10.41 12.63 -9.15
C THR A 76 -11.03 12.95 -7.79
N ALA A 77 -10.39 12.59 -6.68
CA ALA A 77 -10.98 12.71 -5.33
C ALA A 77 -12.41 12.15 -5.27
N GLY A 78 -12.62 10.99 -5.90
CA GLY A 78 -13.91 10.31 -5.98
C GLY A 78 -14.92 10.91 -6.97
N ARG A 79 -14.65 12.07 -7.58
CA ARG A 79 -15.59 12.67 -8.55
C ARG A 79 -15.76 11.77 -9.77
N GLY A 80 -16.99 11.33 -10.01
CA GLY A 80 -17.33 10.49 -11.16
C GLY A 80 -16.78 9.06 -11.08
N LEU A 81 -16.34 8.62 -9.89
CA LEU A 81 -16.02 7.22 -9.66
C LEU A 81 -17.33 6.45 -9.48
N SER A 82 -17.58 5.47 -10.33
CA SER A 82 -18.71 4.54 -10.17
C SER A 82 -18.37 3.45 -9.17
N ASP A 83 -19.39 2.84 -8.59
CA ASP A 83 -19.24 1.71 -7.67
C ASP A 83 -18.45 0.56 -8.32
N ASP A 84 -18.71 0.24 -9.60
CA ASP A 84 -17.94 -0.76 -10.36
C ASP A 84 -16.44 -0.45 -10.42
N LYS A 85 -16.08 0.83 -10.58
CA LYS A 85 -14.67 1.24 -10.60
C LYS A 85 -14.05 1.16 -9.22
N LEU A 86 -14.81 1.51 -8.18
CA LEU A 86 -14.36 1.37 -6.80
C LEU A 86 -14.13 -0.11 -6.45
N GLU A 87 -15.04 -0.99 -6.81
CA GLU A 87 -14.90 -2.44 -6.64
C GLU A 87 -13.66 -2.95 -7.37
N ALA A 88 -13.47 -2.54 -8.63
CA ALA A 88 -12.26 -2.88 -9.38
C ALA A 88 -10.97 -2.39 -8.69
N LEU A 89 -10.93 -1.18 -8.13
CA LEU A 89 -9.77 -0.68 -7.38
C LEU A 89 -9.46 -1.57 -6.16
N VAL A 90 -10.49 -1.92 -5.39
CA VAL A 90 -10.38 -2.79 -4.21
C VAL A 90 -9.86 -4.18 -4.61
N GLU A 91 -10.43 -4.77 -5.65
CA GLU A 91 -10.05 -6.10 -6.13
C GLU A 91 -8.60 -6.12 -6.64
N ILE A 92 -8.21 -5.14 -7.44
CA ILE A 92 -6.84 -5.02 -7.95
C ILE A 92 -5.85 -4.90 -6.79
N ASN A 93 -6.14 -4.10 -5.78
CA ASN A 93 -5.29 -3.97 -4.60
C ASN A 93 -5.12 -5.32 -3.87
N ARG A 94 -6.24 -6.03 -3.64
CA ARG A 94 -6.22 -7.35 -2.98
C ARG A 94 -5.45 -8.39 -3.80
N GLU A 95 -5.64 -8.41 -5.11
CA GLU A 95 -4.97 -9.36 -6.00
C GLU A 95 -3.46 -9.11 -6.02
N VAL A 96 -3.03 -7.86 -6.23
CA VAL A 96 -1.60 -7.51 -6.26
C VAL A 96 -0.96 -7.76 -4.90
N SER A 97 -1.64 -7.40 -3.80
CA SER A 97 -1.19 -7.73 -2.44
C SER A 97 -0.94 -9.22 -2.28
N LYS A 98 -1.90 -10.07 -2.69
CA LYS A 98 -1.80 -11.53 -2.62
C LYS A 98 -0.65 -12.09 -3.46
N ARG A 99 -0.41 -11.57 -4.67
CA ARG A 99 0.73 -12.00 -5.51
C ARG A 99 2.07 -11.73 -4.82
N LEU A 100 2.20 -10.56 -4.20
CA LEU A 100 3.42 -10.14 -3.51
C LEU A 100 3.74 -10.94 -2.24
N THR A 101 2.75 -11.59 -1.61
CA THR A 101 3.03 -12.44 -0.45
C THR A 101 3.74 -13.75 -0.80
N SER A 102 3.81 -14.11 -2.09
CA SER A 102 4.43 -15.34 -2.60
C SER A 102 3.91 -16.60 -1.87
N GLY A 103 2.60 -16.65 -1.62
CA GLY A 103 1.94 -17.77 -0.94
C GLY A 103 1.97 -17.71 0.59
N ARG A 104 2.66 -16.73 1.19
CA ARG A 104 2.57 -16.48 2.64
C ARG A 104 1.23 -15.86 2.99
N ALA A 105 0.73 -16.17 4.18
CA ALA A 105 -0.50 -15.57 4.69
C ALA A 105 -0.32 -14.06 4.90
N LEU A 106 -1.31 -13.27 4.47
CA LEU A 106 -1.32 -11.82 4.61
C LEU A 106 -1.40 -11.33 6.08
N PRO A 107 -2.18 -11.95 7.00
CA PRO A 107 -2.31 -11.42 8.37
C PRO A 107 -0.99 -11.32 9.14
N PRO A 108 -0.08 -12.32 9.10
CA PRO A 108 1.26 -12.18 9.69
C PRO A 108 2.10 -11.04 9.08
N ILE A 109 1.98 -10.80 7.77
CA ILE A 109 2.69 -9.70 7.09
C ILE A 109 2.15 -8.35 7.58
N ARG A 110 0.82 -8.19 7.67
CA ARG A 110 0.19 -6.99 8.22
C ARG A 110 0.58 -6.77 9.68
N GLN A 111 0.64 -7.83 10.49
CA GLN A 111 1.07 -7.71 11.87
C GLN A 111 2.52 -7.25 11.99
N ARG A 112 3.43 -7.81 11.18
CA ARG A 112 4.82 -7.34 11.11
C ARG A 112 4.90 -5.88 10.67
N ALA A 113 4.09 -5.48 9.70
CA ALA A 113 4.01 -4.10 9.24
C ALA A 113 3.57 -3.14 10.36
N LYS A 114 2.54 -3.52 11.11
CA LYS A 114 2.06 -2.77 12.27
C LYS A 114 3.12 -2.65 13.37
N LEU A 115 3.84 -3.72 13.68
CA LEU A 115 4.93 -3.69 14.66
C LEU A 115 6.07 -2.77 14.21
N ALA A 116 6.50 -2.91 12.96
CA ALA A 116 7.54 -2.06 12.39
C ALA A 116 7.15 -0.56 12.39
N TRP A 117 5.88 -0.27 12.11
CA TRP A 117 5.32 1.08 12.21
C TRP A 117 5.25 1.58 13.66
N GLN A 118 4.84 0.74 14.62
CA GLN A 118 4.81 1.12 16.04
C GLN A 118 6.20 1.51 16.55
N GLU A 119 7.24 0.83 16.08
CA GLU A 119 8.64 1.11 16.45
C GLU A 119 9.19 2.36 15.75
N ARG A 120 8.88 2.56 14.46
CA ARG A 120 9.63 3.50 13.60
C ARG A 120 8.80 4.63 12.99
N GLY A 121 7.47 4.52 12.99
CA GLY A 121 6.55 5.48 12.37
C GLY A 121 5.70 6.21 13.40
N ARG A 122 4.99 5.45 14.25
CA ARG A 122 4.09 5.97 15.29
C ARG A 122 4.74 7.01 16.22
N PRO A 123 6.00 6.86 16.68
CA PRO A 123 6.64 7.86 17.54
C PRO A 123 6.75 9.26 16.91
N TYR A 124 6.69 9.33 15.57
CA TYR A 124 6.74 10.58 14.80
C TYR A 124 5.36 11.05 14.32
N GLY A 125 4.27 10.42 14.78
CA GLY A 125 2.90 10.79 14.42
C GLY A 125 2.51 10.49 12.97
N VAL A 126 3.27 9.66 12.26
CA VAL A 126 2.99 9.32 10.86
C VAL A 126 1.92 8.22 10.81
N PRO A 127 0.81 8.39 10.07
CA PRO A 127 -0.18 7.32 9.84
C PRO A 127 0.45 6.09 9.18
N LEU A 128 -0.11 4.90 9.44
CA LEU A 128 0.45 3.62 8.97
C LEU A 128 0.61 3.59 7.45
N GLU A 129 -0.41 4.04 6.72
CA GLU A 129 -0.49 3.97 5.26
C GLU A 129 0.59 4.86 4.62
N ARG A 130 0.75 6.08 5.15
CA ARG A 130 1.80 7.02 4.71
C ARG A 130 3.19 6.50 5.06
N TRP A 131 3.34 5.87 6.23
CA TRP A 131 4.60 5.26 6.63
C TRP A 131 4.98 4.07 5.74
N LEU A 132 4.02 3.22 5.37
CA LEU A 132 4.24 2.09 4.47
C LEU A 132 4.68 2.52 3.08
N ILE A 133 4.08 3.58 2.52
CA ILE A 133 4.53 4.16 1.25
C ILE A 133 5.99 4.61 1.35
N ALA A 134 6.36 5.34 2.40
CA ALA A 134 7.75 5.76 2.61
C ALA A 134 8.70 4.57 2.82
N GLU A 135 8.25 3.50 3.48
CA GLU A 135 9.05 2.29 3.66
C GLU A 135 9.26 1.56 2.33
N MET A 136 8.26 1.49 1.44
CA MET A 136 8.43 0.95 0.08
C MET A 136 9.54 1.69 -0.67
N GLU A 137 9.54 3.03 -0.62
CA GLU A 137 10.58 3.83 -1.26
C GLU A 137 11.96 3.59 -0.67
N ARG A 138 12.05 3.40 0.65
CA ARG A 138 13.29 3.10 1.35
C ARG A 138 13.83 1.73 0.93
N GLN A 139 12.99 0.70 0.91
CA GLN A 139 13.39 -0.65 0.52
C GLN A 139 13.74 -0.73 -0.97
N ALA A 140 13.05 0.02 -1.83
CA ALA A 140 13.36 0.07 -3.26
C ALA A 140 14.71 0.72 -3.58
N LYS A 141 15.22 1.62 -2.72
CA LYS A 141 16.56 2.24 -2.87
C LYS A 141 17.69 1.36 -2.31
N ALA A 142 17.36 0.38 -1.48
CA ALA A 142 18.34 -0.52 -0.87
C ALA A 142 18.70 -1.73 -1.76
N HIS A 143 18.03 -1.86 -2.91
CA HIS A 143 18.21 -2.89 -3.92
C HIS A 143 18.55 -2.26 -5.27
#